data_AF-A0A8W8MA14-F1
#
_entry.id   AF-A0A8W8MA14-F1
#
_cell.length_a   1.000
_cell.length_b   1.000
_cell.length_c   1.000
_cell.angle_alpha   90.00
_cell.angle_beta   90.00
_cell.angle_gamma   90.00
#
_symmetry.space_group_name_H-M   'P 1'
#
loop_
_entity.id
_entity.type
_entity.pdbx_description
1 polymer ?
#
loop_
_entity_poly.entity_id
_entity_poly.type
_entity_poly.pdbx_seq_one_letter_code
_entity_poly.pdbx_strand_id
1 'polypeptide(L)'
;MIQNITESENESELVRQWLEYMAQKNLPHVMLVLMFLIVGIVGNTIVIYVYVFKMRRCREDRFFIPALAVADLLATIVTCLYHSIKTLVVRSVEDDIYCKVPLFFMWSTSTASAMLLLMIAIHRFVKVRQQPGNKLSSRLKKGAILLTIIVSISINAPILYFSGIGKFTTQFKEHNITVSACFTGNSGHESLEKAYLIFLFLVAVANIIATTGLYIPIGCVIYKLSNLYYTLQRLFIVNHIINPLVYGYFDLKFRQKLASMCCSKGGRKY
;
A
#
# COMPACT_ATOMS: atom_id res chain seq x y z
N MET A 1 38.12 -40.58 -22.00
CA MET A 1 38.37 -39.50 -21.01
C MET A 1 38.33 -38.12 -21.67
N ILE A 2 39.09 -37.87 -22.76
CA ILE A 2 39.07 -36.58 -23.47
C ILE A 2 37.69 -36.23 -24.05
N GLN A 3 36.99 -37.19 -24.68
CA GLN A 3 35.65 -36.98 -25.26
C GLN A 3 34.59 -36.54 -24.22
N ASN A 4 34.57 -37.15 -23.03
CA ASN A 4 33.70 -36.74 -21.92
C ASN A 4 34.01 -35.32 -21.40
N ILE A 5 35.29 -34.91 -21.45
CA ILE A 5 35.71 -33.58 -21.01
C ILE A 5 35.22 -32.55 -22.03
N THR A 6 35.40 -32.79 -23.32
CA THR A 6 34.97 -31.88 -24.39
C THR A 6 33.45 -31.73 -24.44
N GLU A 7 32.70 -32.81 -24.19
CA GLU A 7 31.24 -32.79 -24.13
C GLU A 7 30.72 -32.00 -22.91
N SER A 8 31.37 -32.17 -21.75
CA SER A 8 31.05 -31.38 -20.54
C SER A 8 31.38 -29.89 -20.67
N GLU A 9 32.48 -29.55 -21.36
CA GLU A 9 32.85 -28.15 -21.64
C GLU A 9 31.85 -27.51 -22.60
N ASN A 10 31.41 -28.24 -23.63
CA ASN A 10 30.44 -27.74 -24.62
C ASN A 10 29.04 -27.52 -24.01
N GLU A 11 28.58 -28.40 -23.12
CA GLU A 11 27.32 -28.21 -22.38
C GLU A 11 27.39 -26.98 -21.47
N SER A 12 28.51 -26.79 -20.75
CA SER A 12 28.70 -25.64 -19.87
C SER A 12 28.67 -24.29 -20.61
N GLU A 13 29.24 -24.24 -21.82
CA GLU A 13 29.22 -23.05 -22.67
C GLU A 13 27.81 -22.76 -23.21
N LEU A 14 27.06 -23.80 -23.62
CA LEU A 14 25.67 -23.66 -24.04
C LEU A 14 24.75 -23.16 -22.92
N VAL A 15 24.93 -23.67 -21.70
CA VAL A 15 24.23 -23.19 -20.50
C VAL A 15 24.54 -21.71 -20.26
N ARG A 16 25.81 -21.29 -20.36
CA ARG A 16 26.20 -19.89 -20.20
C ARG A 16 25.55 -18.98 -21.24
N GLN A 17 25.54 -19.38 -22.50
CA GLN A 17 24.87 -18.62 -23.57
C GLN A 17 23.35 -18.52 -23.35
N TRP A 18 22.70 -19.59 -22.89
CA TRP A 18 21.28 -19.56 -22.55
C TRP A 18 20.99 -18.60 -21.39
N LEU A 19 21.83 -18.60 -20.36
CA LEU A 19 21.72 -17.68 -19.22
C LEU A 19 21.91 -16.21 -19.62
N GLU A 20 22.77 -15.94 -20.61
CA GLU A 20 22.94 -14.62 -21.21
C GLU A 20 21.73 -14.17 -22.01
N TYR A 21 21.22 -15.07 -22.86
CA TYR A 21 19.99 -14.83 -23.61
C TYR A 21 18.80 -14.53 -22.69
N MET A 22 18.61 -15.33 -21.64
CA MET A 22 17.52 -15.12 -20.68
C MET A 22 17.71 -13.85 -19.85
N ALA A 23 18.93 -13.50 -19.47
CA ALA A 23 19.20 -12.24 -18.76
C ALA A 23 18.90 -11.02 -19.64
N GLN A 24 19.29 -11.03 -20.92
CA GLN A 24 18.96 -9.96 -21.86
C GLN A 24 17.44 -9.83 -22.06
N LYS A 25 16.74 -10.97 -22.20
CA LYS A 25 15.28 -10.98 -22.32
C LYS A 25 14.57 -10.43 -21.07
N ASN A 26 15.12 -10.69 -19.89
CA ASN A 26 14.58 -10.21 -18.62
C ASN A 26 15.07 -8.79 -18.25
N LEU A 27 15.97 -8.19 -19.02
CA LEU A 27 16.54 -6.87 -18.74
C LEU A 27 15.47 -5.78 -18.57
N PRO A 28 14.42 -5.68 -19.42
CA PRO A 28 13.38 -4.66 -19.23
C PRO A 28 12.64 -4.80 -17.90
N HIS A 29 12.40 -6.03 -17.46
CA HIS A 29 11.78 -6.32 -16.17
C HIS A 29 12.69 -5.86 -15.01
N VAL A 30 13.99 -6.15 -15.07
CA VAL A 30 14.95 -5.70 -14.04
C VAL A 30 15.00 -4.17 -13.98
N MET A 31 15.06 -3.49 -15.13
CA MET A 31 15.06 -2.02 -15.18
C MET A 31 13.80 -1.43 -14.55
N LEU A 32 12.64 -2.03 -14.80
CA LEU A 32 11.37 -1.62 -14.20
C LEU A 32 11.39 -1.79 -12.67
N VAL A 33 11.89 -2.93 -12.17
CA VAL A 33 12.02 -3.19 -10.72
C VAL A 33 12.98 -2.20 -10.07
N LEU A 34 14.10 -1.86 -10.72
CA LEU A 34 15.04 -0.85 -10.22
C LEU A 34 14.42 0.55 -10.18
N MET A 35 13.61 0.91 -11.17
CA MET A 35 12.85 2.16 -11.15
C MET A 35 11.88 2.20 -9.96
N PHE A 36 11.12 1.11 -9.72
CA PHE A 36 10.24 1.01 -8.56
C PHE A 36 11.00 1.03 -7.23
N LEU A 37 12.21 0.47 -7.18
CA LEU A 37 13.07 0.56 -6.00
C LEU A 37 13.42 2.02 -5.68
N ILE A 38 13.85 2.80 -6.69
CA ILE A 38 14.21 4.21 -6.48
C ILE A 38 12.99 5.00 -5.98
N VAL A 39 11.84 4.85 -6.65
CA VAL A 39 10.59 5.51 -6.25
C VAL A 39 10.18 5.08 -4.84
N GLY A 40 10.28 3.78 -4.54
CA GLY A 40 9.95 3.21 -3.24
C GLY A 40 10.84 3.72 -2.12
N ILE A 41 12.16 3.78 -2.33
CA ILE A 41 13.11 4.31 -1.35
C ILE A 41 12.83 5.80 -1.09
N VAL A 42 12.77 6.60 -2.14
CA VAL A 42 12.57 8.06 -2.01
C VAL A 42 11.22 8.36 -1.36
N GLY A 43 10.14 7.78 -1.88
CA GLY A 43 8.79 8.02 -1.39
C GLY A 43 8.60 7.61 0.06
N ASN A 44 8.95 6.37 0.41
CA ASN A 44 8.77 5.87 1.77
C ASN A 44 9.68 6.55 2.78
N THR A 45 10.91 6.92 2.40
CA THR A 45 11.82 7.68 3.27
C THR A 45 11.27 9.07 3.57
N ILE A 46 10.73 9.78 2.57
CA ILE A 46 10.07 11.08 2.77
C ILE A 46 8.88 10.94 3.72
N VAL A 47 8.04 9.91 3.54
CA VAL A 47 6.89 9.66 4.43
C VAL A 47 7.38 9.43 5.87
N ILE A 48 8.37 8.57 6.08
CA ILE A 48 8.96 8.33 7.41
C ILE A 48 9.48 9.64 8.01
N TYR A 49 10.26 10.41 7.24
CA TYR A 49 10.84 11.68 7.69
C TYR A 49 9.76 12.68 8.13
N VAL A 50 8.76 12.93 7.27
CA VAL A 50 7.66 13.87 7.54
C VAL A 50 6.86 13.44 8.77
N TYR A 51 6.50 12.16 8.87
CA TYR A 51 5.66 11.70 9.98
C TYR A 51 6.39 11.58 11.32
N VAL A 52 7.67 11.23 11.32
CA VAL A 52 8.46 11.10 12.55
C VAL A 52 8.92 12.45 13.06
N PHE A 53 9.43 13.32 12.18
CA PHE A 53 10.09 14.57 12.58
C PHE A 53 9.19 15.80 12.45
N LYS A 54 8.36 15.90 11.40
CA LYS A 54 7.55 17.12 11.14
C LYS A 54 6.12 17.05 11.71
N MET A 55 5.46 15.90 11.67
CA MET A 55 4.05 15.75 12.05
C MET A 55 3.83 15.06 13.41
N ARG A 56 4.78 15.19 14.35
CA ARG A 56 4.72 14.53 15.68
C ARG A 56 3.43 14.84 16.45
N ARG A 57 2.86 16.05 16.30
CA ARG A 57 1.64 16.51 16.97
C ARG A 57 0.35 15.84 16.44
N CYS A 58 0.35 15.27 15.23
CA CYS A 58 -0.79 14.59 14.61
C CYS A 58 -0.64 13.05 14.58
N ARG A 59 0.33 12.49 15.32
CA ARG A 59 0.71 11.06 15.26
C ARG A 59 -0.40 10.11 15.72
N GLU A 60 -1.27 10.54 16.62
CA GLU A 60 -2.33 9.68 17.18
C GLU A 60 -3.38 9.25 16.16
N ASP A 61 -3.67 10.11 15.18
CA ASP A 61 -4.68 9.90 14.14
C ASP A 61 -4.17 9.08 12.96
N ARG A 62 -2.86 9.09 12.74
CA ARG A 62 -2.18 8.48 11.59
C ARG A 62 -1.11 7.49 12.02
N PHE A 63 -1.37 6.79 13.13
CA PHE A 63 -0.39 5.95 13.83
C PHE A 63 0.20 4.82 12.98
N PHE A 64 -0.58 4.25 12.06
CA PHE A 64 -0.18 3.13 11.21
C PHE A 64 0.63 3.56 9.97
N ILE A 65 0.58 4.84 9.56
CA ILE A 65 1.23 5.31 8.32
C ILE A 65 2.77 5.16 8.36
N PRO A 66 3.47 5.50 9.46
CA PRO A 66 4.92 5.28 9.52
C PRO A 66 5.30 3.80 9.50
N ALA A 67 4.49 2.93 10.12
CA ALA A 67 4.72 1.50 10.10
C ALA A 67 4.52 0.91 8.69
N LEU A 68 3.51 1.39 7.96
CA LEU A 68 3.30 1.05 6.56
C LEU A 68 4.49 1.48 5.71
N ALA A 69 4.98 2.72 5.84
CA ALA A 69 6.12 3.19 5.06
C ALA A 69 7.41 2.38 5.33
N VAL A 70 7.63 1.92 6.57
CA VAL A 70 8.74 1.00 6.90
C VAL A 70 8.53 -0.36 6.23
N ALA A 71 7.31 -0.92 6.29
CA ALA A 71 7.00 -2.20 5.65
C ALA A 71 7.15 -2.13 4.12
N ASP A 72 6.69 -1.05 3.49
CA ASP A 72 6.81 -0.80 2.04
C ASP A 72 8.28 -0.60 1.62
N LEU A 73 9.09 0.08 2.45
CA LEU A 73 10.53 0.23 2.21
C LEU A 73 11.24 -1.13 2.26
N LEU A 74 10.94 -1.96 3.27
CA LEU A 74 11.52 -3.29 3.37
C LEU A 74 11.05 -4.18 2.22
N ALA A 75 9.76 -4.14 1.87
CA ALA A 75 9.20 -4.92 0.77
C ALA A 75 9.85 -4.55 -0.57
N THR A 76 10.03 -3.27 -0.86
CA THR A 76 10.65 -2.82 -2.12
C THR A 76 12.12 -3.24 -2.20
N ILE A 77 12.89 -3.09 -1.12
CA ILE A 77 14.30 -3.53 -1.06
C ILE A 77 14.42 -5.04 -1.27
N VAL A 78 13.66 -5.84 -0.52
CA VAL A 78 13.75 -7.31 -0.59
C VAL A 78 13.22 -7.85 -1.92
N THR A 79 12.15 -7.26 -2.46
CA THR A 79 11.62 -7.61 -3.79
C THR A 79 12.68 -7.39 -4.86
N CYS A 80 13.35 -6.23 -4.83
CA CYS A 80 14.41 -5.93 -5.78
C CYS A 80 15.59 -6.89 -5.62
N LEU A 81 16.01 -7.17 -4.38
CA LEU A 81 17.08 -8.11 -4.08
C LEU A 81 16.77 -9.51 -4.65
N TYR A 82 15.57 -10.05 -4.38
CA TYR A 82 15.16 -11.36 -4.88
C TYR A 82 15.17 -11.43 -6.41
N HIS A 83 14.57 -10.46 -7.09
CA HIS A 83 14.52 -10.45 -8.56
C HIS A 83 15.92 -10.27 -9.18
N SER A 84 16.77 -9.46 -8.55
CA SER A 84 18.16 -9.28 -8.98
C SER A 84 18.97 -10.57 -8.81
N ILE A 85 18.85 -11.26 -7.67
CA ILE A 85 19.48 -12.57 -7.44
C ILE A 85 18.98 -13.59 -8.47
N LYS A 86 17.66 -13.66 -8.69
CA LYS A 86 17.05 -14.57 -9.65
C LYS A 86 17.58 -14.35 -11.08
N THR A 87 17.83 -13.10 -11.47
CA THR A 87 18.30 -12.77 -12.83
C THR A 87 19.81 -12.80 -13.00
N LEU A 88 20.58 -12.38 -11.99
CA LEU A 88 22.04 -12.17 -12.09
C LEU A 88 22.87 -13.29 -11.45
N VAL A 89 22.38 -13.89 -10.35
CA VAL A 89 23.18 -14.75 -9.44
C VAL A 89 22.87 -16.23 -9.60
N VAL A 90 21.69 -16.60 -10.11
CA VAL A 90 21.31 -17.98 -10.46
C VAL A 90 22.28 -18.63 -11.49
N ARG A 91 23.17 -17.85 -12.10
CA ARG A 91 24.27 -18.35 -12.94
C ARG A 91 25.34 -19.15 -12.19
N SER A 92 25.40 -19.07 -10.86
CA SER A 92 26.59 -19.49 -10.10
C SER A 92 26.33 -20.05 -8.70
N VAL A 93 25.07 -20.19 -8.27
CA VAL A 93 24.75 -20.53 -6.88
C VAL A 93 24.04 -21.88 -6.80
N GLU A 94 24.65 -22.81 -6.08
CA GLU A 94 24.13 -24.16 -5.80
C GLU A 94 23.34 -24.23 -4.49
N ASP A 95 23.37 -23.15 -3.69
CA ASP A 95 22.78 -23.12 -2.35
C ASP A 95 21.32 -22.60 -2.35
N ASP A 96 20.41 -23.45 -1.88
CA ASP A 96 18.98 -23.18 -1.73
C ASP A 96 18.65 -21.90 -0.93
N ILE A 97 19.54 -21.49 -0.02
CA ILE A 97 19.30 -20.38 0.91
C ILE A 97 19.04 -19.05 0.18
N TYR A 98 19.71 -18.84 -0.96
CA TYR A 98 19.58 -17.64 -1.77
C TYR A 98 18.26 -17.57 -2.55
N CYS A 99 17.55 -18.70 -2.69
CA CYS A 99 16.19 -18.74 -3.22
C CYS A 99 15.16 -18.64 -2.09
N LYS A 100 15.36 -19.39 -1.00
CA LYS A 100 14.39 -19.51 0.10
C LYS A 100 14.22 -18.22 0.90
N VAL A 101 15.31 -17.67 1.40
CA VAL A 101 15.26 -16.57 2.38
C VAL A 101 14.77 -15.26 1.76
N PRO A 102 15.30 -14.79 0.62
CA PRO A 102 14.81 -13.55 0.00
C PRO A 102 13.36 -13.66 -0.46
N LEU A 103 12.95 -14.83 -0.96
CA LEU A 103 11.56 -15.08 -1.35
C LEU A 103 10.63 -15.02 -0.12
N PHE A 104 11.00 -15.68 0.98
CA PHE A 104 10.22 -15.62 2.22
C PHE A 104 10.02 -14.20 2.74
N PHE A 105 11.10 -13.40 2.80
CA PHE A 105 10.99 -12.03 3.27
C PHE A 105 10.17 -11.18 2.30
N MET A 106 10.33 -11.35 0.97
CA MET A 106 9.57 -10.62 -0.04
C MET A 106 8.06 -10.79 0.17
N TRP A 107 7.60 -12.03 0.33
CA TRP A 107 6.19 -12.33 0.56
C TRP A 107 5.73 -11.83 1.93
N SER A 108 6.52 -12.07 3.00
CA SER A 108 6.18 -11.65 4.36
C SER A 108 6.01 -10.13 4.49
N THR A 109 6.94 -9.33 3.93
CA THR A 109 6.86 -7.86 3.97
C THR A 109 5.71 -7.31 3.11
N SER A 110 5.42 -7.96 1.98
CA SER A 110 4.30 -7.58 1.11
C SER A 110 2.96 -7.86 1.78
N THR A 111 2.80 -9.04 2.42
CA THR A 111 1.61 -9.37 3.20
C THR A 111 1.44 -8.43 4.39
N ALA A 112 2.52 -8.08 5.09
CA ALA A 112 2.47 -7.14 6.21
C ALA A 112 1.97 -5.76 5.75
N SER A 113 2.47 -5.26 4.62
CA SER A 113 2.03 -3.98 4.05
C SER A 113 0.56 -3.99 3.65
N ALA A 114 0.09 -5.06 2.99
CA ALA A 114 -1.32 -5.23 2.65
C ALA A 114 -2.22 -5.31 3.90
N MET A 115 -1.79 -6.00 4.95
CA MET A 115 -2.53 -6.09 6.20
C MET A 115 -2.54 -4.77 6.98
N LEU A 116 -1.46 -3.99 6.93
CA LEU A 116 -1.42 -2.64 7.49
C LEU A 116 -2.39 -1.69 6.78
N LEU A 117 -2.56 -1.80 5.45
CA LEU A 117 -3.58 -1.06 4.71
C LEU A 117 -5.00 -1.42 5.17
N LEU A 118 -5.29 -2.71 5.38
CA LEU A 118 -6.55 -3.15 5.96
C LEU A 118 -6.75 -2.59 7.37
N MET A 119 -5.72 -2.63 8.22
CA MET A 119 -5.78 -2.06 9.57
C MET A 119 -6.03 -0.56 9.55
N ILE A 120 -5.46 0.19 8.59
CA ILE A 120 -5.76 1.62 8.39
C ILE A 120 -7.24 1.81 8.02
N ALA A 121 -7.77 1.01 7.11
CA ALA A 121 -9.17 1.08 6.70
C ALA A 121 -10.12 0.80 7.89
N ILE A 122 -9.85 -0.26 8.66
CA ILE A 122 -10.60 -0.60 9.89
C ILE A 122 -10.53 0.55 10.90
N HIS A 123 -9.33 1.04 11.20
CA HIS A 123 -9.16 2.13 12.16
C HIS A 123 -9.93 3.39 11.75
N ARG A 124 -9.91 3.75 10.46
CA ARG A 124 -10.68 4.88 9.93
C ARG A 124 -12.18 4.64 10.01
N PHE A 125 -12.65 3.45 9.64
CA PHE A 125 -14.05 3.09 9.71
C PHE A 125 -14.58 3.15 11.15
N VAL A 126 -13.83 2.59 12.09
CA VAL A 126 -14.15 2.63 13.52
C VAL A 126 -14.19 4.08 14.02
N LYS A 127 -13.20 4.91 13.65
CA LYS A 127 -13.17 6.33 14.03
C LYS A 127 -14.35 7.13 13.47
N VAL A 128 -14.83 6.80 12.27
CA VAL A 128 -16.02 7.43 11.67
C VAL A 128 -17.30 7.09 12.44
N ARG A 129 -17.40 5.87 13.00
CA ARG A 129 -18.58 5.43 13.77
C ARG A 129 -18.53 5.78 15.25
N GLN A 130 -17.35 5.95 15.83
CA GLN A 130 -17.19 6.29 17.24
C GLN A 130 -17.48 7.78 17.51
N GLN A 131 -18.09 8.06 18.65
CA GLN A 131 -18.34 9.44 19.11
C GLN A 131 -17.03 10.14 19.56
N PRO A 132 -16.97 11.49 19.51
CA PRO A 132 -15.79 12.24 19.94
C PRO A 132 -15.45 11.95 21.40
N GLY A 133 -14.32 11.28 21.65
CA GLY A 133 -13.81 11.02 23.01
C GLY A 133 -13.32 9.60 23.26
N ASN A 134 -13.83 8.60 22.52
CA ASN A 134 -13.43 7.21 22.72
C ASN A 134 -12.23 6.86 21.84
N LYS A 135 -11.02 7.28 22.22
CA LYS A 135 -9.80 7.03 21.44
C LYS A 135 -9.25 5.63 21.73
N LEU A 136 -8.93 4.90 20.67
CA LEU A 136 -8.23 3.63 20.81
C LEU A 136 -6.85 3.83 21.46
N SER A 137 -6.59 3.10 22.54
CA SER A 137 -5.34 3.17 23.29
C SER A 137 -4.13 2.89 22.40
N SER A 138 -3.06 3.66 22.61
CA SER A 138 -1.77 3.49 21.92
C SER A 138 -1.15 2.11 22.13
N ARG A 139 -1.47 1.40 23.23
CA ARG A 139 -1.02 0.01 23.45
C ARG A 139 -1.68 -0.96 22.48
N LEU A 140 -2.98 -0.82 22.25
CA LEU A 140 -3.71 -1.69 21.31
C LEU A 140 -3.27 -1.46 19.87
N LYS A 141 -3.00 -0.21 19.48
CA LYS A 141 -2.46 0.12 18.14
C LYS A 141 -1.09 -0.55 17.90
N LYS A 142 -0.19 -0.51 18.88
CA LYS A 142 1.12 -1.21 18.79
C LYS A 142 0.94 -2.73 18.74
N GLY A 143 0.03 -3.27 19.56
CA GLY A 143 -0.32 -4.69 19.54
C GLY A 143 -0.86 -5.13 18.18
N ALA A 144 -1.69 -4.32 17.53
CA ALA A 144 -2.21 -4.59 16.19
C ALA A 144 -1.09 -4.65 15.13
N ILE A 145 -0.13 -3.72 15.16
CA ILE A 145 1.03 -3.77 14.23
C ILE A 145 1.85 -5.02 14.45
N LEU A 146 2.16 -5.36 15.71
CA LEU A 146 2.92 -6.57 16.04
C LEU A 146 2.18 -7.83 15.58
N LEU A 147 0.87 -7.90 15.82
CA LEU A 147 0.03 -9.00 15.34
C LEU A 147 0.06 -9.12 13.81
N THR A 148 -0.05 -8.00 13.09
CA THR A 148 0.06 -7.99 11.63
C THR A 148 1.39 -8.57 11.15
N ILE A 149 2.51 -8.21 11.79
CA ILE A 149 3.83 -8.74 11.44
C ILE A 149 3.89 -10.25 11.70
N ILE A 150 3.45 -10.70 12.87
CA ILE A 150 3.45 -12.13 13.25
C ILE A 150 2.61 -12.94 12.27
N VAL A 151 1.37 -12.51 11.98
CA VAL A 151 0.47 -13.20 11.04
C VAL A 151 1.09 -13.28 9.65
N SER A 152 1.72 -12.20 9.19
CA SER A 152 2.35 -12.15 7.86
C SER A 152 3.54 -13.11 7.76
N ILE A 153 4.36 -13.20 8.81
CA ILE A 153 5.46 -14.16 8.91
C ILE A 153 4.93 -15.59 8.92
N SER A 154 3.94 -15.88 9.77
CA SER A 154 3.40 -17.24 9.95
C SER A 154 2.72 -17.77 8.68
N ILE A 155 1.92 -16.95 8.00
CA ILE A 155 1.25 -17.32 6.75
C ILE A 155 2.26 -17.61 5.64
N ASN A 156 3.39 -16.90 5.61
CA ASN A 156 4.39 -17.03 4.55
C ASN A 156 5.53 -18.02 4.90
N ALA A 157 5.64 -18.48 6.15
CA ALA A 157 6.68 -19.42 6.58
C ALA A 157 6.75 -20.72 5.74
N PRO A 158 5.63 -21.33 5.29
CA PRO A 158 5.69 -22.52 4.44
C PRO A 158 6.43 -22.32 3.11
N ILE A 159 6.58 -21.09 2.62
CA ILE A 159 7.40 -20.79 1.42
C ILE A 159 8.83 -21.28 1.58
N LEU A 160 9.40 -21.24 2.79
CA LEU A 160 10.76 -21.73 3.06
C LEU A 160 10.91 -23.23 2.80
N TYR A 161 9.82 -23.98 2.93
CA TYR A 161 9.77 -25.42 2.65
C TYR A 161 9.48 -25.70 1.17
N PHE A 162 8.57 -24.95 0.55
CA PHE A 162 8.16 -25.18 -0.84
C PHE A 162 9.12 -24.63 -1.90
N SER A 163 10.00 -23.69 -1.53
CA SER A 163 10.96 -23.08 -2.46
C SER A 163 12.34 -23.72 -2.40
N GLY A 164 13.10 -23.62 -3.48
CA GLY A 164 14.49 -24.09 -3.57
C GLY A 164 15.07 -23.92 -4.97
N ILE A 165 16.24 -24.51 -5.20
CA ILE A 165 16.87 -24.61 -6.52
C ILE A 165 16.38 -25.87 -7.22
N GLY A 166 15.85 -25.68 -8.43
CA GLY A 166 15.35 -26.76 -9.27
C GLY A 166 16.16 -26.84 -10.54
N LYS A 167 16.42 -28.07 -10.99
CA LYS A 167 17.07 -28.34 -12.27
C LYS A 167 16.00 -28.63 -13.31
N PHE A 168 16.04 -27.90 -14.41
CA PHE A 168 15.09 -28.03 -15.51
C PHE A 168 15.87 -28.28 -16.80
N THR A 169 15.45 -29.29 -17.56
CA THR A 169 15.98 -29.52 -18.89
C THR A 169 15.18 -28.70 -19.90
N THR A 170 15.86 -27.86 -20.66
CA THR A 170 15.27 -27.03 -21.70
C THR A 170 16.03 -27.23 -23.01
N GLN A 171 15.39 -26.91 -24.13
CA GLN A 171 16.04 -26.96 -25.43
C GLN A 171 16.57 -25.57 -25.82
N PHE A 172 17.86 -25.51 -26.14
CA PHE A 172 18.51 -24.31 -26.63
C PHE A 172 19.43 -24.69 -27.80
N LYS A 173 19.24 -24.03 -28.95
CA LYS A 173 19.98 -24.32 -30.20
C LYS A 173 19.99 -25.83 -30.53
N GLU A 174 18.83 -26.47 -30.47
CA GLU A 174 18.64 -27.91 -30.74
C GLU A 174 19.36 -28.87 -29.77
N HIS A 175 19.99 -28.36 -28.70
CA HIS A 175 20.60 -29.15 -27.65
C HIS A 175 19.72 -29.14 -26.39
N ASN A 176 19.60 -30.30 -25.74
CA ASN A 176 19.01 -30.37 -24.40
C ASN A 176 20.06 -29.90 -23.39
N ILE A 177 19.76 -28.84 -22.66
CA ILE A 177 20.62 -28.31 -21.59
C ILE A 177 19.88 -28.37 -20.26
N THR A 178 20.58 -28.69 -19.18
CA THR A 178 20.02 -28.63 -17.83
C THR A 178 20.44 -27.34 -17.14
N VAL A 179 19.46 -26.56 -16.70
CA VAL A 179 19.67 -25.26 -16.05
C VAL A 179 19.08 -25.27 -14.65
N SER A 180 19.75 -24.58 -13.72
CA SER A 180 19.29 -24.44 -12.34
C SER A 180 18.56 -23.10 -12.18
N ALA A 181 17.43 -23.08 -11.47
CA ALA A 181 16.69 -21.86 -11.19
C ALA A 181 15.94 -21.92 -9.84
N CYS A 182 15.74 -20.75 -9.22
CA CYS A 182 14.84 -20.64 -8.07
C CYS A 182 13.40 -20.92 -8.48
N PHE A 183 12.76 -21.87 -7.82
CA PHE A 183 11.37 -22.27 -8.07
C PHE A 183 10.63 -22.57 -6.76
N THR A 184 9.30 -22.45 -6.82
CA THR A 184 8.38 -23.06 -5.84
C THR A 184 7.92 -24.38 -6.47
N GLY A 185 8.11 -25.49 -5.76
CA GLY A 185 7.97 -26.84 -6.34
C GLY A 185 8.85 -27.92 -5.71
N ASN A 186 9.71 -27.57 -4.75
CA ASN A 186 10.82 -28.43 -4.34
C ASN A 186 10.46 -29.44 -3.24
N SER A 187 9.20 -29.51 -2.81
CA SER A 187 8.80 -30.23 -1.58
C SER A 187 8.39 -31.69 -1.79
N GLY A 188 8.35 -32.19 -3.03
CA GLY A 188 7.81 -33.53 -3.34
C GLY A 188 6.29 -33.68 -3.09
N HIS A 189 5.61 -32.64 -2.60
CA HIS A 189 4.20 -32.61 -2.25
C HIS A 189 3.45 -31.54 -3.04
N GLU A 190 3.32 -31.74 -4.35
CA GLU A 190 2.72 -30.79 -5.29
C GLU A 190 1.29 -30.37 -4.90
N SER A 191 0.46 -31.31 -4.44
CA SER A 191 -0.92 -31.04 -4.03
C SER A 191 -0.99 -30.09 -2.82
N LEU A 192 -0.09 -30.25 -1.86
CA LEU A 192 -0.05 -29.42 -0.65
C LEU A 192 0.44 -28.01 -0.99
N GLU A 193 1.45 -27.90 -1.87
CA GLU A 193 1.92 -26.61 -2.36
C GLU A 193 0.82 -25.85 -3.12
N LYS A 194 0.15 -26.51 -4.06
CA LYS A 194 -0.96 -25.89 -4.81
C LYS A 194 -2.06 -25.42 -3.87
N ALA A 195 -2.46 -26.25 -2.89
CA ALA A 195 -3.45 -25.86 -1.89
C ALA A 195 -3.00 -24.63 -1.09
N TYR A 196 -1.72 -24.58 -0.70
CA TYR A 196 -1.13 -23.44 0.00
C TYR A 196 -1.11 -22.16 -0.87
N LEU A 197 -0.71 -22.25 -2.14
CA LEU A 197 -0.71 -21.11 -3.07
C LEU A 197 -2.13 -20.59 -3.33
N ILE A 198 -3.12 -21.49 -3.47
CA ILE A 198 -4.53 -21.13 -3.58
C ILE A 198 -5.00 -20.42 -2.30
N PHE A 199 -4.63 -20.93 -1.13
CA PHE A 199 -4.93 -20.28 0.15
C PHE A 199 -4.36 -18.86 0.22
N LEU A 200 -3.09 -18.64 -0.13
CA LEU A 200 -2.48 -17.31 -0.17
C LEU A 200 -3.23 -16.37 -1.13
N PHE A 201 -3.60 -16.87 -2.31
CA PHE A 201 -4.37 -16.11 -3.28
C PHE A 201 -5.73 -15.67 -2.73
N LEU A 202 -6.46 -16.60 -2.08
CA LEU A 202 -7.75 -16.28 -1.45
C LEU A 202 -7.60 -15.25 -0.33
N VAL A 203 -6.55 -15.34 0.49
CA VAL A 203 -6.24 -14.34 1.53
C VAL A 203 -5.97 -12.97 0.91
N ALA A 204 -5.23 -12.91 -0.20
CA ALA A 204 -4.96 -11.65 -0.91
C ALA A 204 -6.25 -11.03 -1.46
N VAL A 205 -7.11 -11.83 -2.12
CA VAL A 205 -8.41 -11.39 -2.64
C VAL A 205 -9.32 -10.91 -1.52
N ALA A 206 -9.40 -11.66 -0.41
CA ALA A 206 -10.19 -11.28 0.75
C ALA A 206 -9.73 -9.95 1.36
N ASN A 207 -8.41 -9.72 1.45
CA ASN A 207 -7.87 -8.44 1.92
C ASN A 207 -8.28 -7.28 0.99
N ILE A 208 -8.13 -7.44 -0.33
CA ILE A 208 -8.51 -6.40 -1.31
C ILE A 208 -10.00 -6.07 -1.18
N ILE A 209 -10.86 -7.08 -1.12
CA ILE A 209 -12.32 -6.90 -0.98
C ILE A 209 -12.65 -6.20 0.34
N ALA A 210 -12.08 -6.66 1.46
CA ALA A 210 -12.33 -6.07 2.78
C ALA A 210 -11.85 -4.61 2.85
N THR A 211 -10.63 -4.34 2.37
CA THR A 211 -10.05 -2.99 2.35
C THR A 211 -10.91 -2.06 1.49
N THR A 212 -11.27 -2.47 0.27
CA THR A 212 -12.11 -1.68 -0.63
C THR A 212 -13.50 -1.44 -0.03
N GLY A 213 -14.14 -2.49 0.50
CA GLY A 213 -15.45 -2.41 1.12
C GLY A 213 -15.49 -1.47 2.33
N LEU A 214 -14.42 -1.41 3.12
CA LEU A 214 -14.31 -0.49 4.27
C LEU A 214 -14.10 0.97 3.85
N TYR A 215 -13.50 1.23 2.67
CA TYR A 215 -13.32 2.59 2.16
C TYR A 215 -14.60 3.21 1.59
N ILE A 216 -15.54 2.41 1.07
CA ILE A 216 -16.84 2.88 0.57
C ILE A 216 -17.61 3.73 1.61
N PRO A 217 -17.92 3.24 2.82
CA PRO A 217 -18.65 4.02 3.82
C PRO A 217 -17.88 5.25 4.30
N ILE A 218 -16.54 5.18 4.37
CA ILE A 218 -15.69 6.34 4.69
C ILE A 218 -15.88 7.44 3.63
N GLY A 219 -15.84 7.07 2.35
CA GLY A 219 -16.09 7.98 1.23
C GLY A 219 -17.48 8.61 1.28
N CYS A 220 -18.51 7.81 1.55
CA CYS A 220 -19.90 8.29 1.68
C CYS A 220 -20.05 9.31 2.83
N VAL A 221 -19.43 9.08 3.99
CA VAL A 221 -19.47 10.03 5.12
C VAL A 221 -18.73 11.30 4.79
N ILE A 222 -17.55 11.23 4.18
CA ILE A 222 -16.79 12.41 3.75
C ILE A 222 -17.59 13.22 2.71
N TYR A 223 -18.22 12.56 1.74
CA TYR A 223 -19.07 13.22 0.75
C TYR A 223 -20.26 13.92 1.42
N LYS A 224 -20.97 13.25 2.33
CA LYS A 224 -22.06 13.86 3.11
C LYS A 224 -21.59 15.04 3.96
N LEU A 225 -20.45 14.93 4.63
CA LEU A 225 -19.87 16.02 5.43
C LEU A 225 -19.43 17.20 4.55
N SER A 226 -18.90 16.94 3.35
CA SER A 226 -18.57 18.00 2.40
C SER A 226 -19.83 18.72 1.92
N ASN A 227 -20.88 17.98 1.55
CA ASN A 227 -22.15 18.55 1.12
C ASN A 227 -22.88 19.26 2.28
N LEU A 228 -22.84 18.71 3.49
CA LEU A 228 -23.38 19.32 4.71
C LEU A 228 -22.60 20.58 5.09
N TYR A 229 -21.27 20.61 4.93
CA TYR A 229 -20.47 21.82 5.13
C TYR A 229 -20.90 22.94 4.16
N TYR A 230 -21.03 22.65 2.87
CA TYR A 230 -21.55 23.62 1.89
C TYR A 230 -23.02 24.00 2.13
N THR A 231 -23.84 23.07 2.60
CA THR A 231 -25.27 23.30 2.91
C THR A 231 -25.45 24.11 4.20
N LEU A 232 -24.65 23.85 5.25
CA LEU A 232 -24.63 24.61 6.49
C LEU A 232 -24.04 26.01 6.28
N GLN A 233 -23.02 26.15 5.43
CA GLN A 233 -22.49 27.45 5.03
C GLN A 233 -23.54 28.28 4.24
N ARG A 234 -24.42 27.62 3.47
CA ARG A 234 -25.61 28.27 2.87
C ARG A 234 -26.72 28.58 3.87
N LEU A 235 -26.89 27.81 4.94
CA LEU A 235 -27.94 28.04 5.95
C LEU A 235 -27.57 29.09 7.01
N PHE A 236 -26.29 29.24 7.34
CA PHE A 236 -25.82 30.21 8.36
C PHE A 236 -25.87 31.68 7.88
N ILE A 237 -25.87 31.93 6.57
CA ILE A 237 -25.88 33.28 5.99
C ILE A 237 -27.31 33.78 5.69
N VAL A 238 -28.26 32.88 5.47
CA VAL A 238 -29.60 33.24 4.98
C VAL A 238 -30.52 33.77 6.08
N ASN A 239 -30.31 33.40 7.35
CA ASN A 239 -31.16 33.86 8.45
C ASN A 239 -30.85 35.32 8.90
N HIS A 240 -29.64 35.82 8.67
CA HIS A 240 -29.25 37.18 9.08
C HIS A 240 -29.41 38.25 7.99
N ILE A 241 -29.61 37.87 6.73
CA ILE A 241 -29.72 38.82 5.60
C ILE A 241 -31.17 39.03 5.15
N ILE A 242 -32.04 38.01 5.26
CA ILE A 242 -33.41 38.12 4.74
C ILE A 242 -34.36 38.85 5.70
N ASN A 243 -34.15 38.73 7.01
CA ASN A 243 -35.05 39.35 7.99
C ASN A 243 -35.12 40.89 7.85
N PRO A 244 -34.02 41.65 7.66
CA PRO A 244 -34.09 43.10 7.46
C PRO A 244 -34.80 43.55 6.17
N LEU A 245 -34.76 42.74 5.09
CA LEU A 245 -35.33 43.10 3.79
C LEU A 245 -36.85 42.86 3.73
N VAL A 246 -37.34 41.79 4.36
CA VAL A 246 -38.77 41.51 4.45
C VAL A 246 -39.49 42.56 5.31
N TYR A 247 -38.88 42.96 6.43
CA TYR A 247 -39.45 44.01 7.28
C TYR A 247 -39.34 45.42 6.65
N GLY A 248 -38.26 45.70 5.92
CA GLY A 248 -38.04 47.01 5.28
C GLY A 248 -38.97 47.29 4.10
N TYR A 249 -39.39 46.25 3.35
CA TYR A 249 -40.16 46.45 2.12
C TYR A 249 -41.68 46.37 2.31
N PHE A 250 -42.18 45.55 3.25
CA PHE A 250 -43.62 45.23 3.34
C PHE A 250 -44.41 45.95 4.44
N ASP A 251 -43.79 46.61 5.42
CA ASP A 251 -44.53 47.32 6.47
C ASP A 251 -44.73 48.82 6.18
N LEU A 252 -45.95 49.18 5.77
CA LEU A 252 -46.39 50.56 5.53
C LEU A 252 -46.38 51.43 6.81
N LYS A 253 -46.51 50.83 8.00
CA LYS A 253 -46.46 51.56 9.28
C LYS A 253 -45.04 52.03 9.63
N PHE A 254 -44.02 51.28 9.22
CA PHE A 254 -42.61 51.66 9.44
C PHE A 254 -42.20 52.85 8.55
N ARG A 255 -42.68 52.88 7.29
CA ARG A 255 -42.43 53.98 6.34
C ARG A 255 -43.06 55.30 6.79
N GLN A 256 -44.25 55.28 7.38
CA GLN A 256 -44.90 56.49 7.92
C GLN A 256 -44.16 57.09 9.13
N LYS A 257 -43.48 56.26 9.94
CA LYS A 257 -42.69 56.71 11.09
C LYS A 257 -41.32 57.30 10.67
N LEU A 258 -40.71 56.79 9.60
CA LEU A 258 -39.48 57.35 9.03
C LEU A 258 -39.73 58.70 8.33
N ALA A 259 -40.85 58.86 7.63
CA ALA A 259 -41.24 60.12 7.00
C ALA A 259 -41.48 61.25 8.02
N SER A 260 -42.01 60.94 9.22
CA SER A 260 -42.22 61.94 10.28
C SER A 260 -40.94 62.34 11.02
N MET A 261 -39.87 61.54 10.95
CA MET A 261 -38.55 61.90 11.49
C MET A 261 -37.74 62.81 10.55
N CYS A 262 -37.98 62.78 9.23
CA CYS A 262 -37.30 63.65 8.27
C CYS A 262 -37.91 65.06 8.15
N CYS A 263 -39.11 65.32 8.69
CA CYS A 263 -39.80 66.60 8.57
C CYS A 263 -39.85 67.45 9.86
N SER A 264 -39.00 67.18 10.85
CA SER A 264 -38.91 68.07 12.02
C SER A 264 -37.47 68.38 12.40
N LYS A 265 -37.14 69.67 12.26
CA LYS A 265 -36.01 70.45 12.78
C LYS A 265 -34.82 70.67 11.85
N GLY A 266 -34.84 71.86 11.25
CA GLY A 266 -33.67 72.53 10.69
C GLY A 266 -33.96 73.98 10.32
N GLY A 267 -34.45 74.81 11.24
CA GLY A 267 -34.77 76.22 11.00
C GLY A 267 -34.47 77.12 12.21
N ARG A 268 -33.25 77.64 12.24
CA ARG A 268 -32.59 78.55 13.20
C ARG A 268 -33.38 79.87 13.37
N LYS A 269 -33.46 80.43 14.59
CA LYS A 269 -33.67 81.87 14.82
C LYS A 269 -32.69 82.37 15.89
N TYR A 270 -31.77 83.24 15.47
CA TYR A 270 -31.54 84.50 16.16
C TYR A 270 -32.68 85.44 15.76
#